data_AF-A0A3N4I9J2-F1
#
_entry.id   AF-A0A3N4I9J2-F1
#
_cell.length_a   1.000
_cell.length_b   1.000
_cell.length_c   1.000
_cell.angle_alpha   90.00
_cell.angle_beta   90.00
_cell.angle_gamma   90.00
#
_symmetry.space_group_name_H-M   'P 1'
#
loop_
_entity.id
_entity.type
_entity.pdbx_description
1 polymer ?
#
loop_
_entity_poly.entity_id
_entity_poly.type
_entity_poly.pdbx_seq_one_letter_code
_entity_poly.pdbx_strand_id
1 'polypeptide(L)'
;MREKMEHMIKTQQDHIVRALEKVDGSTFRRDSWERPDHGGGGISCVLQDGNVFEKAGVNVSVVQGMLPPAAVRQMRVNHKAIGDGSKPVGFFAAGLSMVLHPKNPMAPTVHLNYRYFETVDDKGEKSCWWFGGGTDLTPSYLFPEDAVHFHQVIKDECDKHDKTYYKKFKKWCDEYFWVKHRNEARGIGGIFFDDLDDKDPEELFAFAEGCLKAFLPSYLPIVEKRKNMPYTLHNKEWQQLRRGRYVEFNLVHDRGTAFGLNTPSARVESILMSLPLTAAWKYMHEPTKGSPEEQLVEVLQKPKDWIPLE
;
A
#
# COMPACT_ATOMS: atom_id res chain seq x y z
N MET A 1 17.75 -2.13 14.43
CA MET A 1 16.64 -1.75 13.53
C MET A 1 15.71 -2.92 13.22
N ARG A 2 16.22 -4.07 12.74
CA ARG A 2 15.42 -5.29 12.46
C ARG A 2 14.34 -5.60 13.51
N GLU A 3 14.74 -5.74 14.77
CA GLU A 3 13.83 -6.06 15.89
C GLU A 3 12.78 -4.97 16.14
N LYS A 4 13.17 -3.69 16.06
CA LYS A 4 12.25 -2.56 16.20
C LYS A 4 11.19 -2.56 15.11
N MET A 5 11.60 -2.77 13.86
CA MET A 5 10.69 -2.87 12.72
C MET A 5 9.72 -4.04 12.86
N GLU A 6 10.24 -5.23 13.21
CA GLU A 6 9.40 -6.42 13.41
C GLU A 6 8.38 -6.22 14.54
N HIS A 7 8.80 -5.65 15.67
CA HIS A 7 7.91 -5.35 16.77
C HIS A 7 6.82 -4.33 16.37
N MET A 8 7.21 -3.27 15.67
CA MET A 8 6.30 -2.23 15.20
C MET A 8 5.22 -2.81 14.28
N ILE A 9 5.60 -3.54 13.22
CA ILE A 9 4.65 -4.05 12.24
C ILE A 9 3.69 -5.09 12.83
N LYS A 10 4.16 -5.98 13.71
CA LYS A 10 3.30 -6.97 14.37
C LYS A 10 2.30 -6.30 15.31
N THR A 11 2.76 -5.33 16.09
CA THR A 11 1.89 -4.55 17.00
C THR A 11 0.84 -3.76 16.22
N GLN A 12 1.22 -3.10 15.12
CA GLN A 12 0.29 -2.33 14.31
C GLN A 12 -0.67 -3.23 13.51
N GLN A 13 -0.24 -4.41 13.03
CA GLN A 13 -1.15 -5.39 12.44
C GLN A 13 -2.27 -5.76 13.41
N ASP A 14 -1.93 -6.08 14.66
CA ASP A 14 -2.93 -6.42 15.68
C ASP A 14 -3.88 -5.27 15.97
N HIS A 15 -3.36 -4.04 16.09
CA HIS A 15 -4.17 -2.87 16.35
C HIS A 15 -5.13 -2.57 15.18
N ILE A 16 -4.62 -2.59 13.95
CA ILE A 16 -5.41 -2.36 12.73
C ILE A 16 -6.48 -3.43 12.57
N VAL A 17 -6.13 -4.72 12.70
CA VAL A 17 -7.09 -5.83 12.58
C VAL A 17 -8.23 -5.67 13.58
N ARG A 18 -7.93 -5.41 14.86
CA ARG A 18 -8.99 -5.21 15.88
C ARG A 18 -9.90 -4.02 15.55
N ALA A 19 -9.33 -2.93 15.05
CA ALA A 19 -10.12 -1.75 14.68
C ALA A 19 -11.04 -2.05 13.49
N LEU A 20 -10.55 -2.78 12.48
CA LEU A 20 -11.33 -3.18 11.32
C LEU A 20 -12.42 -4.20 11.66
N GLU A 21 -12.13 -5.18 12.53
CA GLU A 21 -13.12 -6.13 13.06
C GLU A 21 -14.25 -5.43 13.80
N LYS A 22 -13.94 -4.38 14.57
CA LYS A 22 -14.96 -3.57 15.25
C LYS A 22 -15.86 -2.83 14.26
N VAL A 23 -15.29 -2.31 13.16
CA VAL A 23 -16.02 -1.57 12.13
C VAL A 23 -16.91 -2.50 11.30
N ASP A 24 -16.42 -3.70 10.98
CA ASP A 24 -17.10 -4.69 10.15
C ASP A 24 -18.10 -5.54 10.93
N GLY A 25 -17.76 -5.95 12.16
CA GLY A 25 -18.51 -6.94 12.93
C GLY A 25 -18.14 -8.40 12.63
N SER A 26 -17.27 -8.64 11.65
CA SER A 26 -16.71 -9.98 11.33
C SER A 26 -15.24 -10.08 11.73
N THR A 27 -14.73 -11.31 11.89
CA THR A 27 -13.35 -11.57 12.32
C THR A 27 -12.42 -11.91 11.15
N PHE A 28 -11.15 -11.52 11.24
CA PHE A 28 -10.12 -11.92 10.28
C PHE A 28 -9.67 -13.36 10.53
N ARG A 29 -9.51 -14.14 9.45
CA ARG A 29 -8.71 -15.37 9.48
C ARG A 29 -7.24 -15.00 9.57
N ARG A 30 -6.55 -15.49 10.59
CA ARG A 30 -5.11 -15.31 10.77
C ARG A 30 -4.39 -16.59 10.35
N ASP A 31 -3.41 -16.45 9.46
CA ASP A 31 -2.62 -17.56 8.96
C ASP A 31 -1.12 -17.24 9.10
N SER A 32 -0.45 -17.98 9.98
CA SER A 32 1.00 -17.85 10.19
C SER A 32 1.73 -18.85 9.31
N TRP A 33 2.80 -18.40 8.67
CA TRP A 33 3.55 -19.21 7.72
C TRP A 33 5.05 -18.91 7.79
N GLU A 34 5.84 -19.90 7.40
CA GLU A 34 7.29 -19.83 7.37
C GLU A 34 7.80 -20.17 5.97
N ARG A 35 8.95 -19.61 5.60
CA ARG A 35 9.69 -20.01 4.41
C ARG A 35 10.62 -21.17 4.75
N PRO A 36 10.93 -22.05 3.78
CA PRO A 36 12.00 -23.03 3.91
C PRO A 36 13.34 -22.38 4.30
N ASP A 37 14.28 -23.20 4.75
CA ASP A 37 15.70 -22.83 4.99
C ASP A 37 15.91 -21.65 5.94
N HIS A 38 15.04 -21.49 6.95
CA HIS A 38 15.06 -20.37 7.90
C HIS A 38 14.97 -18.99 7.22
N GLY A 39 14.32 -18.91 6.05
CA GLY A 39 14.12 -17.69 5.28
C GLY A 39 13.14 -16.68 5.87
N GLY A 40 12.75 -16.85 7.13
CA GLY A 40 11.75 -16.06 7.82
C GLY A 40 10.32 -16.53 7.56
N GLY A 41 9.35 -15.64 7.61
CA GLY A 41 7.93 -15.97 7.52
C GLY A 41 7.01 -14.75 7.55
N GLY A 42 5.77 -14.96 7.98
CA GLY A 42 4.80 -13.89 8.10
C GLY A 42 3.49 -14.32 8.73
N ILE A 43 2.62 -13.32 8.91
CA ILE A 43 1.25 -13.50 9.39
C ILE A 43 0.34 -12.81 8.39
N SER A 44 -0.52 -13.58 7.74
CA SER A 44 -1.55 -13.07 6.85
C SER A 44 -2.88 -13.01 7.58
N CYS A 45 -3.42 -11.81 7.77
CA CYS A 45 -4.78 -11.62 8.29
C CYS A 45 -5.69 -11.30 7.09
N VAL A 46 -6.67 -12.16 6.81
CA VAL A 46 -7.62 -11.96 5.70
C VAL A 46 -9.06 -12.06 6.19
N LEU A 47 -9.87 -11.10 5.79
CA LEU A 47 -11.32 -11.09 5.92
C LEU A 47 -11.93 -11.04 4.53
N GLN A 48 -12.93 -11.89 4.29
CA GLN A 48 -13.66 -11.94 3.03
C GLN A 48 -15.15 -12.06 3.33
N ASP A 49 -15.98 -11.47 2.46
CA ASP A 49 -17.43 -11.51 2.58
C ASP A 49 -17.96 -10.90 3.89
N GLY A 50 -17.26 -9.88 4.41
CA GLY A 50 -17.67 -9.13 5.60
C GLY A 50 -18.86 -8.20 5.36
N ASN A 51 -19.31 -7.56 6.44
CA ASN A 51 -20.47 -6.65 6.36
C ASN A 51 -20.09 -5.31 5.71
N VAL A 52 -18.88 -4.82 5.99
CA VAL A 52 -18.36 -3.53 5.50
C VAL A 52 -17.29 -3.76 4.46
N PHE A 53 -16.37 -4.69 4.70
CA PHE A 53 -15.30 -5.04 3.78
C PHE A 53 -15.67 -6.30 3.01
N GLU A 54 -15.74 -6.19 1.69
CA GLU A 54 -15.97 -7.36 0.83
C GLU A 54 -14.72 -8.24 0.78
N LYS A 55 -13.54 -7.62 0.81
CA LYS A 55 -12.26 -8.29 1.03
C LYS A 55 -11.30 -7.33 1.69
N ALA A 56 -10.60 -7.78 2.71
CA ALA A 56 -9.59 -7.03 3.43
C ALA A 56 -8.42 -7.95 3.76
N GLY A 57 -7.20 -7.47 3.62
CA GLY A 57 -6.06 -8.17 4.18
C GLY A 57 -4.99 -7.24 4.73
N VAL A 58 -4.41 -7.67 5.83
CA VAL A 58 -3.38 -6.97 6.60
C VAL A 58 -2.26 -7.98 6.84
N ASN A 59 -1.21 -7.90 6.03
CA ASN A 59 -0.15 -8.89 6.00
C ASN A 59 1.13 -8.32 6.61
N VAL A 60 1.77 -9.11 7.45
CA VAL A 60 3.13 -8.88 7.94
C VAL A 60 4.03 -9.95 7.36
N SER A 61 5.21 -9.53 6.90
CA SER A 61 6.29 -10.44 6.52
C SER A 61 7.60 -9.99 7.14
N VAL A 62 8.39 -10.96 7.59
CA VAL A 62 9.76 -10.79 8.07
C VAL A 62 10.58 -11.89 7.41
N VAL A 63 11.32 -11.53 6.37
CA VAL A 63 12.01 -12.48 5.50
C VAL A 63 13.49 -12.16 5.44
N GLN A 64 14.30 -13.20 5.28
CA GLN A 64 15.74 -13.10 5.16
C GLN A 64 16.25 -14.17 4.21
N GLY A 65 17.47 -14.00 3.71
CA GLY A 65 18.11 -14.98 2.85
C GLY A 65 19.18 -14.35 1.99
N MET A 66 19.38 -14.91 0.79
CA MET A 66 20.36 -14.44 -0.18
C MET A 66 19.66 -13.88 -1.40
N LEU A 67 20.00 -12.64 -1.78
CA LEU A 67 19.62 -12.06 -3.06
C LEU A 67 20.45 -12.70 -4.17
N PRO A 68 19.82 -13.22 -5.23
CA PRO A 68 20.56 -13.73 -6.37
C PRO A 68 21.28 -12.59 -7.11
N PRO A 69 22.42 -12.84 -7.78
CA PRO A 69 23.19 -11.83 -8.50
C PRO A 69 22.36 -10.95 -9.46
N ALA A 70 21.33 -11.51 -10.10
CA ALA A 70 20.43 -10.76 -10.97
C ALA A 70 19.60 -9.70 -10.21
N ALA A 71 19.06 -10.04 -9.04
CA ALA A 71 18.33 -9.10 -8.19
C ALA A 71 19.27 -8.01 -7.68
N VAL A 72 20.49 -8.37 -7.27
CA VAL A 72 21.53 -7.42 -6.84
C VAL A 72 21.84 -6.40 -7.95
N ARG A 73 22.05 -6.84 -9.19
CA ARG A 73 22.28 -5.94 -10.34
C ARG A 73 21.10 -4.99 -10.59
N GLN A 74 19.86 -5.46 -10.43
CA GLN A 74 18.67 -4.63 -10.60
C GLN A 74 18.55 -3.56 -9.50
N MET A 75 18.79 -3.93 -8.24
CA MET A 75 18.70 -3.02 -7.10
C MET A 75 19.84 -2.00 -7.08
N ARG A 76 21.02 -2.36 -7.61
CA ARG A 76 22.19 -1.48 -7.67
C ARG A 76 21.96 -0.21 -8.51
N VAL A 77 20.97 -0.20 -9.41
CA VAL A 77 20.60 1.00 -10.20
C VAL A 77 20.32 2.18 -9.27
N ASN A 78 19.68 1.94 -8.13
CA ASN A 78 19.37 2.96 -7.12
C ASN A 78 20.31 2.89 -5.90
N HIS A 79 20.90 1.73 -5.60
CA HIS A 79 21.75 1.54 -4.41
C HIS A 79 23.16 1.09 -4.78
N LYS A 80 24.04 2.03 -5.13
CA LYS A 80 25.42 1.72 -5.56
C LYS A 80 26.27 1.00 -4.51
N ALA A 81 25.88 1.12 -3.23
CA ALA A 81 26.51 0.45 -2.09
C ALA A 81 26.15 -1.04 -2.01
N ILE A 82 25.08 -1.49 -2.67
CA ILE A 82 24.83 -2.92 -2.88
C ILE A 82 25.96 -3.47 -3.74
N GLY A 83 26.48 -4.64 -3.36
CA GLY A 83 27.57 -5.33 -4.05
C GLY A 83 27.38 -5.38 -5.56
N ASP A 84 28.46 -5.64 -6.30
CA ASP A 84 28.46 -5.47 -7.76
C ASP A 84 27.59 -6.44 -8.56
N GLY A 85 26.94 -7.39 -7.89
CA GLY A 85 26.14 -8.43 -8.50
C GLY A 85 26.99 -9.53 -9.14
N SER A 86 28.23 -9.70 -8.71
CA SER A 86 29.08 -10.87 -9.02
C SER A 86 28.72 -12.10 -8.20
N LYS A 87 28.17 -11.91 -6.99
CA LYS A 87 27.83 -12.97 -6.04
C LYS A 87 26.50 -12.68 -5.32
N PRO A 88 25.89 -13.70 -4.68
CA PRO A 88 24.73 -13.48 -3.83
C PRO A 88 25.06 -12.56 -2.65
N VAL A 89 24.07 -11.76 -2.22
CA VAL A 89 24.21 -10.81 -1.09
C VAL A 89 23.15 -11.13 -0.05
N GLY A 90 23.54 -11.22 1.23
CA GLY A 90 22.58 -11.47 2.30
C GLY A 90 21.60 -10.30 2.45
N PHE A 91 20.34 -10.58 2.74
CA PHE A 91 19.33 -9.53 2.96
C PHE A 91 18.38 -9.85 4.10
N PHE A 92 17.77 -8.80 4.61
CA PHE A 92 16.63 -8.83 5.52
C PHE A 92 15.58 -7.83 5.01
N ALA A 93 14.31 -8.24 5.05
CA ALA A 93 13.18 -7.38 4.74
C ALA A 93 12.04 -7.64 5.71
N ALA A 94 11.51 -6.58 6.31
CA ALA A 94 10.34 -6.65 7.18
C ALA A 94 9.34 -5.57 6.79
N GLY A 95 8.06 -5.91 6.72
CA GLY A 95 7.04 -4.92 6.40
C GLY A 95 5.61 -5.34 6.67
N LEU A 96 4.75 -4.33 6.78
CA LEU A 96 3.30 -4.46 6.80
C LEU A 96 2.76 -3.99 5.44
N SER A 97 1.92 -4.80 4.82
CA SER A 97 1.21 -4.48 3.59
C SER A 97 -0.27 -4.75 3.75
N MET A 98 -1.11 -3.83 3.30
CA MET A 98 -2.55 -3.90 3.49
C MET A 98 -3.30 -3.36 2.28
N VAL A 99 -4.40 -4.04 1.95
CA VAL A 99 -5.40 -3.55 1.01
C VAL A 99 -6.79 -3.85 1.58
N LEU A 100 -7.66 -2.86 1.58
CA LEU A 100 -9.04 -2.99 2.04
C LEU A 100 -9.98 -2.60 0.91
N HIS A 101 -10.91 -3.49 0.56
CA HIS A 101 -11.95 -3.26 -0.44
C HIS A 101 -13.33 -3.25 0.24
N PRO A 102 -13.88 -2.06 0.54
CA PRO A 102 -15.23 -1.94 1.04
C PRO A 102 -16.27 -2.50 0.06
N LYS A 103 -17.35 -3.04 0.63
CA LYS A 103 -18.52 -3.54 -0.10
C LYS A 103 -19.35 -2.41 -0.69
N ASN A 104 -19.51 -1.30 0.04
CA ASN A 104 -20.27 -0.13 -0.38
C ASN A 104 -19.46 0.71 -1.39
N PRO A 105 -19.99 1.03 -2.59
CA PRO A 105 -19.33 1.87 -3.59
C PRO A 105 -18.91 3.26 -3.08
N MET A 106 -19.59 3.79 -2.06
CA MET A 106 -19.30 5.10 -1.49
C MET A 106 -18.08 5.07 -0.57
N ALA A 107 -17.69 3.90 -0.07
CA ALA A 107 -16.51 3.73 0.78
C ALA A 107 -15.27 3.39 -0.08
N PRO A 108 -14.18 4.15 0.03
CA PRO A 108 -13.02 3.99 -0.86
C PRO A 108 -12.20 2.76 -0.51
N THR A 109 -11.63 2.13 -1.54
CA THR A 109 -10.51 1.19 -1.36
C THR A 109 -9.31 1.96 -0.80
N VAL A 110 -8.51 1.32 0.05
CA VAL A 110 -7.26 1.90 0.56
C VAL A 110 -6.14 0.89 0.48
N HIS A 111 -4.94 1.39 0.22
CA HIS A 111 -3.70 0.62 0.27
C HIS A 111 -2.72 1.28 1.25
N LEU A 112 -1.91 0.46 1.90
CA LEU A 112 -0.83 0.88 2.76
C LEU A 112 0.32 -0.12 2.70
N ASN A 113 1.55 0.40 2.70
CA ASN A 113 2.76 -0.37 2.88
C ASN A 113 3.76 0.40 3.74
N TYR A 114 4.40 -0.25 4.72
CA TYR A 114 5.61 0.28 5.37
C TYR A 114 6.59 -0.87 5.56
N ARG A 115 7.80 -0.69 5.06
CA ARG A 115 8.84 -1.72 5.02
C ARG A 115 10.22 -1.15 5.32
N TYR A 116 11.06 -2.03 5.83
CA TYR A 116 12.48 -1.83 6.02
C TYR A 116 13.21 -2.91 5.25
N PHE A 117 14.29 -2.53 4.58
CA PHE A 117 15.17 -3.43 3.87
C PHE A 117 16.60 -3.15 4.29
N GLU A 118 17.39 -4.21 4.47
CA GLU A 118 18.84 -4.09 4.59
C GLU A 118 19.56 -5.25 3.89
N THR A 119 20.77 -4.97 3.41
CA THR A 119 21.70 -6.01 2.95
C THR A 119 22.90 -6.11 3.89
N VAL A 120 23.51 -7.29 3.91
CA VAL A 120 24.73 -7.57 4.65
C VAL A 120 25.85 -7.99 3.70
N ASP A 121 27.08 -7.62 4.04
CA ASP A 121 28.28 -8.07 3.35
C ASP A 121 28.68 -9.50 3.75
N ASP A 122 29.79 -10.00 3.21
CA ASP A 122 30.27 -11.37 3.50
C ASP A 122 30.70 -11.59 4.95
N LYS A 123 30.93 -10.51 5.70
CA LYS A 123 31.27 -10.55 7.12
C LYS A 123 30.02 -10.54 8.01
N GLY A 124 28.83 -10.45 7.40
CA GLY A 124 27.56 -10.31 8.10
C GLY A 124 27.29 -8.88 8.57
N GLU A 125 28.11 -7.91 8.17
CA GLU A 125 27.96 -6.50 8.53
C GLU A 125 26.98 -5.80 7.58
N LYS A 126 26.18 -4.87 8.13
CA LYS A 126 25.20 -4.12 7.34
C LYS A 126 25.90 -3.26 6.28
N SER A 127 25.59 -3.48 5.01
CA SER A 127 26.20 -2.74 3.88
C SER A 127 25.31 -1.60 3.38
N CYS A 128 24.02 -1.84 3.19
CA CYS A 128 23.05 -0.78 2.89
C CYS A 128 21.69 -1.08 3.52
N TRP A 129 20.87 -0.05 3.67
CA TRP A 129 19.53 -0.16 4.23
C TRP A 129 18.67 1.01 3.77
N TRP A 130 17.36 0.83 3.73
CA TRP A 130 16.42 1.92 3.48
C TRP A 130 15.03 1.58 4.01
N PHE A 131 14.23 2.62 4.19
CA PHE A 131 12.79 2.49 4.38
C PHE A 131 12.05 2.72 3.06
N GLY A 132 10.90 2.08 2.94
CA GLY A 132 9.94 2.35 1.88
C GLY A 132 8.53 2.25 2.43
N GLY A 133 7.60 2.95 1.81
CA GLY A 133 6.22 2.89 2.25
C GLY A 133 5.33 3.94 1.65
N GLY A 134 4.15 4.06 2.25
CA GLY A 134 3.11 4.96 1.81
C GLY A 134 1.72 4.44 2.11
N THR A 135 0.76 5.30 1.87
CA THR A 135 -0.67 4.97 1.90
C THR A 135 -1.38 5.81 0.86
N ASP A 136 -2.36 5.22 0.19
CA ASP A 136 -3.10 5.86 -0.89
C ASP A 136 -4.57 5.44 -0.90
N LEU A 137 -5.42 6.36 -1.36
CA LEU A 137 -6.88 6.20 -1.35
C LEU A 137 -7.43 6.05 -2.78
N THR A 138 -8.28 5.05 -2.99
CA THR A 138 -8.88 4.71 -4.27
C THR A 138 -10.42 4.71 -4.17
N PRO A 139 -11.07 5.89 -4.26
CA PRO A 139 -12.52 6.00 -4.28
C PRO A 139 -13.13 5.49 -5.59
N SER A 140 -14.38 5.00 -5.52
CA SER A 140 -15.24 4.85 -6.71
C SER A 140 -16.11 6.08 -6.93
N TYR A 141 -16.45 6.81 -5.88
CA TYR A 141 -17.12 8.11 -5.96
C TYR A 141 -16.31 9.15 -5.22
N LEU A 142 -16.15 10.32 -5.83
CA LEU A 142 -15.35 11.39 -5.25
C LEU A 142 -16.15 12.13 -4.17
N PHE A 143 -15.62 12.14 -2.95
CA PHE A 143 -16.04 13.02 -1.86
C PHE A 143 -14.86 13.95 -1.51
N PRO A 144 -14.89 15.23 -1.92
CA PRO A 144 -13.77 16.14 -1.68
C PRO A 144 -13.35 16.24 -0.21
N GLU A 145 -14.31 16.17 0.71
CA GLU A 145 -14.02 16.23 2.15
C GLU A 145 -13.27 14.99 2.67
N ASP A 146 -13.48 13.82 2.06
CA ASP A 146 -12.74 12.60 2.44
C ASP A 146 -11.31 12.67 1.93
N ALA A 147 -11.13 13.23 0.72
CA ALA A 147 -9.81 13.46 0.15
C ALA A 147 -9.01 14.46 0.99
N VAL A 148 -9.62 15.59 1.37
CA VAL A 148 -9.00 16.58 2.28
C VAL A 148 -8.64 15.94 3.61
N HIS A 149 -9.56 15.20 4.25
CA HIS A 149 -9.30 14.53 5.53
C HIS A 149 -8.14 13.55 5.45
N PHE A 150 -8.16 12.66 4.46
CA PHE A 150 -7.13 11.64 4.29
C PHE A 150 -5.75 12.27 4.11
N HIS A 151 -5.64 13.24 3.20
CA HIS A 151 -4.37 13.92 2.91
C HIS A 151 -3.91 14.82 4.06
N GLN A 152 -4.81 15.48 4.79
CA GLN A 152 -4.46 16.34 5.92
C GLN A 152 -3.85 15.54 7.07
N VAL A 153 -4.48 14.42 7.46
CA VAL A 153 -3.95 13.56 8.53
C VAL A 153 -2.54 13.05 8.20
N ILE A 154 -2.29 12.73 6.93
CA ILE A 154 -0.98 12.27 6.47
C ILE A 154 0.03 13.43 6.49
N LYS A 155 -0.35 14.63 5.99
CA LYS A 155 0.51 15.82 6.02
C LYS A 155 0.88 16.20 7.45
N ASP A 156 -0.08 16.21 8.36
CA ASP A 156 0.14 16.53 9.78
C ASP A 156 1.17 15.58 10.41
N GLU A 157 1.22 14.33 9.98
CA GLU A 157 2.25 13.40 10.42
C GLU A 157 3.59 13.68 9.74
N CYS A 158 3.63 13.84 8.41
CA CYS A 158 4.85 14.21 7.69
C CYS A 158 5.52 15.47 8.28
N ASP A 159 4.74 16.51 8.58
CA ASP A 159 5.20 17.81 9.06
C ASP A 159 5.87 17.75 10.45
N LYS A 160 5.63 16.69 11.23
CA LYS A 160 6.34 16.45 12.50
C LYS A 160 7.80 16.04 12.30
N HIS A 161 8.13 15.48 11.13
CA HIS A 161 9.47 14.95 10.81
C HIS A 161 10.19 15.85 9.81
N ASP A 162 9.50 16.27 8.75
CA ASP A 162 10.03 17.18 7.73
C ASP A 162 8.89 17.78 6.89
N LYS A 163 8.78 19.10 6.89
CA LYS A 163 7.73 19.83 6.14
C LYS A 163 7.80 19.62 4.63
N THR A 164 8.93 19.13 4.10
CA THR A 164 9.08 18.85 2.67
C THR A 164 8.55 17.46 2.28
N TYR A 165 8.37 16.56 3.25
CA TYR A 165 8.02 15.15 2.99
C TYR A 165 6.68 15.00 2.31
N TYR A 166 5.63 15.65 2.80
CA TYR A 166 4.30 15.50 2.20
C TYR A 166 4.31 15.93 0.73
N LYS A 167 4.87 17.10 0.41
CA LYS A 167 4.98 17.59 -0.97
C LYS A 167 5.75 16.62 -1.88
N LYS A 168 6.90 16.12 -1.41
CA LYS A 168 7.75 15.17 -2.15
C LYS A 168 7.02 13.84 -2.38
N PHE A 169 6.48 13.25 -1.32
CA PHE A 169 5.91 11.91 -1.35
C PHE A 169 4.50 11.87 -1.94
N LYS A 170 3.73 12.96 -1.86
CA LYS A 170 2.46 13.10 -2.58
C LYS A 170 2.66 13.10 -4.08
N LYS A 171 3.61 13.92 -4.57
CA LYS A 171 3.97 13.92 -5.99
C LYS A 171 4.43 12.54 -6.45
N TRP A 172 5.27 11.87 -5.67
CA TRP A 172 5.72 10.53 -6.00
C TRP A 172 4.56 9.51 -6.00
N CYS A 173 3.59 9.66 -5.10
CA CYS A 173 2.38 8.83 -5.08
C CYS A 173 1.55 8.99 -6.36
N ASP A 174 1.35 10.23 -6.82
CA ASP A 174 0.62 10.54 -8.06
C ASP A 174 1.30 9.91 -9.28
N GLU A 175 2.64 9.92 -9.32
CA GLU A 175 3.44 9.35 -10.41
C GLU A 175 3.53 7.81 -10.34
N TYR A 176 3.63 7.23 -9.15
CA TYR A 176 3.79 5.79 -8.95
C TYR A 176 2.52 5.03 -9.30
N PHE A 177 1.36 5.49 -8.81
CA PHE A 177 0.07 4.84 -9.02
C PHE A 177 -0.62 5.26 -10.33
N TRP A 178 0.18 5.42 -11.40
CA TRP A 178 -0.29 5.81 -12.72
C TRP A 178 -0.55 4.61 -13.63
N VAL A 179 -1.78 4.45 -14.11
CA VAL A 179 -2.16 3.39 -15.07
C VAL A 179 -1.84 3.87 -16.48
N LYS A 180 -0.58 3.67 -16.91
CA LYS A 180 -0.02 4.22 -18.15
C LYS A 180 -0.90 4.00 -19.39
N HIS A 181 -1.45 2.80 -19.55
CA HIS A 181 -2.27 2.43 -20.72
C HIS A 181 -3.72 2.97 -20.66
N ARG A 182 -4.13 3.57 -19.53
CA ARG A 182 -5.41 4.28 -19.36
C ARG A 182 -5.24 5.79 -19.26
N ASN A 183 -3.99 6.25 -19.09
CA ASN A 183 -3.65 7.66 -18.87
C ASN A 183 -4.44 8.29 -17.71
N GLU A 184 -4.55 7.56 -16.59
CA GLU A 184 -5.19 8.00 -15.36
C GLU A 184 -4.46 7.43 -14.13
N ALA A 185 -4.54 8.13 -13.00
CA ALA A 185 -4.16 7.62 -11.70
C ALA A 185 -5.14 6.52 -11.24
N ARG A 186 -4.63 5.55 -10.45
CA ARG A 186 -5.44 4.49 -9.86
C ARG A 186 -6.52 5.04 -8.93
N GLY A 187 -6.15 6.05 -8.14
CA GLY A 187 -6.95 6.71 -7.12
C GLY A 187 -6.49 8.15 -6.91
N ILE A 188 -6.86 8.75 -5.78
CA ILE A 188 -6.61 10.17 -5.48
C ILE A 188 -5.28 10.41 -4.74
N GLY A 189 -4.38 9.42 -4.80
CA GLY A 189 -3.06 9.48 -4.19
C GLY A 189 -3.07 9.40 -2.67
N GLY A 190 -2.02 9.96 -2.09
CA GLY A 190 -1.67 9.90 -0.68
C GLY A 190 -0.19 10.22 -0.57
N ILE A 191 0.61 9.36 0.07
CA ILE A 191 2.07 9.44 0.03
C ILE A 191 2.69 8.14 -0.46
N PHE A 192 3.81 8.25 -1.16
CA PHE A 192 4.66 7.12 -1.53
C PHE A 192 6.12 7.53 -1.40
N PHE A 193 6.93 6.65 -0.81
CA PHE A 193 8.37 6.78 -0.75
C PHE A 193 9.03 5.41 -0.86
N ASP A 194 10.22 5.42 -1.42
CA ASP A 194 11.11 4.26 -1.54
C ASP A 194 12.53 4.77 -1.37
N ASP A 195 13.46 3.86 -1.15
CA ASP A 195 14.90 4.18 -1.09
C ASP A 195 15.19 5.32 -0.09
N LEU A 196 14.45 5.39 1.03
CA LEU A 196 14.60 6.44 2.05
C LEU A 196 15.67 6.06 3.07
N ASP A 197 16.86 6.62 2.91
CA ASP A 197 18.05 6.39 3.72
C ASP A 197 18.89 7.67 3.94
N ASP A 198 18.25 8.84 3.81
CA ASP A 198 18.90 10.17 3.78
C ASP A 198 19.09 10.84 5.15
N LYS A 199 18.63 10.20 6.23
CA LYS A 199 18.75 10.68 7.62
C LYS A 199 19.12 9.53 8.56
N ASP A 200 19.25 9.83 9.85
CA ASP A 200 19.49 8.81 10.88
C ASP A 200 18.40 7.72 10.84
N PRO A 201 18.76 6.41 10.90
CA PRO A 201 17.80 5.33 10.84
C PRO A 201 16.70 5.41 11.90
N GLU A 202 16.98 5.95 13.10
CA GLU A 202 15.99 6.09 14.17
C GLU A 202 14.97 7.20 13.86
N GLU A 203 15.42 8.30 13.23
CA GLU A 203 14.52 9.35 12.75
C GLU A 203 13.59 8.83 11.65
N LEU A 204 14.14 8.10 10.66
CA LEU A 204 13.34 7.53 9.58
C LEU A 204 12.41 6.41 10.07
N PHE A 205 12.83 5.65 11.08
CA PHE A 205 11.96 4.70 11.76
C PHE A 205 10.80 5.39 12.47
N ALA A 206 11.05 6.48 13.20
CA ALA A 206 10.00 7.26 13.86
C ALA A 206 9.00 7.84 12.85
N PHE A 207 9.48 8.29 11.68
CA PHE A 207 8.63 8.72 10.56
C PHE A 207 7.75 7.59 10.04
N ALA A 208 8.34 6.43 9.72
CA ALA A 208 7.58 5.26 9.24
C ALA A 208 6.55 4.77 10.26
N GLU A 209 6.92 4.76 11.55
CA GLU A 209 6.01 4.40 12.64
C GLU A 209 4.84 5.40 12.76
N GLY A 210 5.15 6.70 12.72
CA GLY A 210 4.17 7.78 12.77
C GLY A 210 3.16 7.66 11.63
N CYS A 211 3.64 7.51 10.39
CA CYS A 211 2.76 7.39 9.23
C CYS A 211 1.93 6.09 9.24
N LEU A 212 2.46 4.99 9.79
CA LEU A 212 1.67 3.77 10.00
C LEU A 212 0.56 3.98 11.05
N LYS A 213 0.85 4.69 12.16
CA LYS A 213 -0.14 5.05 13.19
C LYS A 213 -1.19 6.03 12.66
N ALA A 214 -0.83 6.89 11.72
CA ALA A 214 -1.75 7.85 11.08
C ALA A 214 -2.81 7.20 10.17
N PHE A 215 -2.65 5.91 9.82
CA PHE A 215 -3.60 5.20 8.96
C PHE A 215 -5.03 5.12 9.52
N LEU A 216 -5.22 4.67 10.75
CA LEU A 216 -6.57 4.50 11.30
C LEU A 216 -7.30 5.86 11.42
N PRO A 217 -6.66 6.94 11.92
CA PRO A 217 -7.25 8.27 11.89
C PRO A 217 -7.55 8.80 10.48
N SER A 218 -6.74 8.46 9.47
CA SER A 218 -6.97 8.94 8.10
C SER A 218 -8.11 8.18 7.40
N TYR A 219 -8.34 6.91 7.73
CA TYR A 219 -9.27 6.05 6.98
C TYR A 219 -10.58 5.72 7.71
N LEU A 220 -10.56 5.41 9.01
CA LEU A 220 -11.78 4.97 9.71
C LEU A 220 -12.92 6.00 9.70
N PRO A 221 -12.67 7.32 9.91
CA PRO A 221 -13.75 8.32 9.83
C PRO A 221 -14.45 8.33 8.47
N ILE A 222 -13.69 8.10 7.39
CA ILE A 222 -14.23 7.99 6.03
C ILE A 222 -15.13 6.75 5.94
N VAL A 223 -14.64 5.57 6.31
CA VAL A 223 -15.43 4.34 6.24
C VAL A 223 -16.71 4.45 7.07
N GLU A 224 -16.65 4.98 8.29
CA GLU A 224 -17.84 5.15 9.15
C GLU A 224 -18.90 6.05 8.51
N LYS A 225 -18.48 7.13 7.83
CA LYS A 225 -19.38 8.03 7.11
C LYS A 225 -20.02 7.37 5.88
N ARG A 226 -19.27 6.50 5.19
CA ARG A 226 -19.65 5.99 3.86
C ARG A 226 -20.28 4.61 3.87
N LYS A 227 -19.94 3.74 4.84
CA LYS A 227 -20.29 2.31 4.82
C LYS A 227 -21.80 2.03 4.75
N ASN A 228 -22.62 2.92 5.31
CA ASN A 228 -24.08 2.78 5.37
C ASN A 228 -24.84 3.65 4.34
N MET A 229 -24.14 4.35 3.45
CA MET A 229 -24.83 5.17 2.43
C MET A 229 -25.62 4.27 1.46
N PRO A 230 -26.85 4.66 1.07
CA PRO A 230 -27.58 3.92 0.05
C PRO A 230 -26.84 3.98 -1.28
N TYR A 231 -26.89 2.88 -2.04
CA TYR A 231 -26.31 2.81 -3.37
C TYR A 231 -27.22 2.00 -4.30
N THR A 232 -27.13 2.28 -5.60
CA THR A 232 -27.88 1.60 -6.65
C THR A 232 -27.04 0.51 -7.31
N LEU A 233 -27.67 -0.34 -8.13
CA LEU A 233 -26.95 -1.30 -8.97
C LEU A 233 -25.93 -0.58 -9.88
N HIS A 234 -26.29 0.58 -10.43
CA HIS A 234 -25.40 1.40 -11.24
C HIS A 234 -24.12 1.78 -10.48
N ASN A 235 -24.27 2.19 -9.21
CA ASN A 235 -23.11 2.51 -8.37
C ASN A 235 -22.20 1.30 -8.12
N LYS A 236 -22.80 0.11 -7.94
CA LYS A 236 -22.04 -1.12 -7.74
C LYS A 236 -21.32 -1.55 -9.02
N GLU A 237 -21.95 -1.41 -10.18
CA GLU A 237 -21.31 -1.67 -11.48
C GLU A 237 -20.12 -0.75 -11.74
N TRP A 238 -20.25 0.55 -11.43
CA TRP A 238 -19.15 1.48 -11.54
C TRP A 238 -17.99 1.11 -10.61
N GLN A 239 -18.27 0.72 -9.36
CA GLN A 239 -17.25 0.20 -8.45
C GLN A 239 -16.50 -1.00 -9.04
N GLN A 240 -17.19 -1.91 -9.76
CA GLN A 240 -16.53 -3.06 -10.40
C GLN A 240 -15.58 -2.63 -11.51
N LEU A 241 -15.92 -1.60 -12.29
CA LEU A 241 -15.05 -1.04 -13.32
C LEU A 241 -13.82 -0.36 -12.71
N ARG A 242 -13.99 0.42 -11.62
CA ARG A 242 -12.87 1.02 -10.88
C ARG A 242 -11.96 -0.03 -10.26
N ARG A 243 -12.52 -1.12 -9.74
CA ARG A 243 -11.74 -2.27 -9.26
C ARG A 243 -11.01 -3.00 -10.38
N GLY A 244 -11.58 -3.05 -11.60
CA GLY A 244 -10.87 -3.51 -12.80
C GLY A 244 -9.60 -2.70 -13.05
N ARG A 245 -9.64 -1.37 -12.88
CA ARG A 245 -8.43 -0.51 -12.95
C ARG A 245 -7.42 -0.81 -11.85
N TYR A 246 -7.89 -1.12 -10.64
CA TYR A 246 -7.02 -1.53 -9.54
C TYR A 246 -6.27 -2.83 -9.88
N VAL A 247 -6.96 -3.82 -10.46
CA VAL A 247 -6.35 -5.07 -10.93
C VAL A 247 -5.37 -4.82 -12.08
N GLU A 248 -5.74 -3.98 -13.06
CA GLU A 248 -4.85 -3.58 -14.16
C GLU A 248 -3.54 -2.99 -13.61
N PHE A 249 -3.59 -2.13 -12.59
CA PHE A 249 -2.39 -1.59 -11.97
C PHE A 249 -1.54 -2.69 -11.29
N ASN A 250 -2.15 -3.46 -10.39
CA ASN A 250 -1.42 -4.41 -9.57
C ASN A 250 -0.75 -5.52 -10.40
N LEU A 251 -1.36 -5.97 -11.49
CA LEU A 251 -0.81 -7.05 -12.31
C LEU A 251 0.17 -6.56 -13.39
N VAL A 252 0.09 -5.30 -13.83
CA VAL A 252 0.90 -4.79 -14.95
C VAL A 252 2.02 -3.86 -14.50
N HIS A 253 1.77 -2.99 -13.52
CA HIS A 253 2.66 -1.88 -13.17
C HIS A 253 3.28 -2.00 -11.78
N ASP A 254 2.63 -2.68 -10.83
CA ASP A 254 3.10 -2.73 -9.46
C ASP A 254 4.39 -3.56 -9.31
N ARG A 255 5.47 -2.87 -8.92
CA ARG A 255 6.79 -3.49 -8.71
C ARG A 255 6.76 -4.53 -7.59
N GLY A 256 5.98 -4.28 -6.53
CA GLY A 256 5.90 -5.19 -5.38
C GLY A 256 5.27 -6.53 -5.73
N THR A 257 4.13 -6.49 -6.44
CA THR A 257 3.43 -7.69 -6.92
C THR A 257 4.30 -8.47 -7.91
N ALA A 258 4.90 -7.79 -8.90
CA ALA A 258 5.78 -8.42 -9.87
C ALA A 258 7.00 -9.09 -9.18
N PHE A 259 7.66 -8.39 -8.26
CA PHE A 259 8.79 -8.95 -7.51
C PHE A 259 8.37 -10.17 -6.68
N GLY A 260 7.25 -10.08 -5.96
CA GLY A 260 6.74 -11.17 -5.13
C GLY A 260 6.44 -12.43 -5.94
N LEU A 261 5.76 -12.30 -7.09
CA LEU A 261 5.39 -13.45 -7.94
C LEU A 261 6.60 -14.10 -8.63
N ASN A 262 7.66 -13.34 -8.88
CA ASN A 262 8.89 -13.85 -9.49
C ASN A 262 9.92 -14.34 -8.44
N THR A 263 9.65 -14.18 -7.15
CA THR A 263 10.53 -14.67 -6.08
C THR A 263 10.22 -16.14 -5.77
N PRO A 264 11.22 -17.04 -5.81
CA PRO A 264 11.02 -18.44 -5.42
C PRO A 264 10.44 -18.58 -4.01
N SER A 265 9.54 -19.55 -3.83
CA SER A 265 8.90 -19.86 -2.55
C SER A 265 8.10 -18.71 -1.91
N ALA A 266 7.72 -17.69 -2.69
CA ALA A 266 6.81 -16.66 -2.21
C ALA A 266 5.40 -17.23 -2.02
N ARG A 267 4.73 -16.85 -0.93
CA ARG A 267 3.34 -17.24 -0.66
C ARG A 267 2.41 -16.43 -1.57
N VAL A 268 2.08 -16.99 -2.73
CA VAL A 268 1.26 -16.35 -3.78
C VAL A 268 -0.06 -15.78 -3.23
N GLU A 269 -0.75 -16.52 -2.36
CA GLU A 269 -2.00 -16.06 -1.72
C GLU A 269 -1.82 -14.79 -0.87
N SER A 270 -0.63 -14.55 -0.32
CA SER A 270 -0.34 -13.32 0.43
C SER A 270 -0.14 -12.12 -0.49
N ILE A 271 0.38 -12.36 -1.70
CA ILE A 271 0.63 -11.33 -2.72
C ILE A 271 -0.69 -10.93 -3.39
N LEU A 272 -1.47 -11.93 -3.81
CA LEU A 272 -2.75 -11.74 -4.50
C LEU A 272 -3.91 -11.37 -3.54
N MET A 273 -3.64 -11.29 -2.23
CA MET A 273 -4.56 -10.71 -1.26
C MET A 273 -5.02 -9.31 -1.70
N SER A 274 -4.14 -8.54 -2.35
CA SER A 274 -4.40 -7.20 -2.87
C SER A 274 -5.50 -7.12 -3.93
N LEU A 275 -5.88 -8.24 -4.56
CA LEU A 275 -6.93 -8.24 -5.58
C LEU A 275 -8.33 -8.23 -4.92
N PRO A 276 -9.29 -7.44 -5.44
CA PRO A 276 -10.66 -7.44 -4.94
C PRO A 276 -11.35 -8.79 -5.17
N LEU A 277 -12.43 -9.05 -4.44
CA LEU A 277 -13.22 -10.27 -4.63
C LEU A 277 -13.85 -10.32 -6.03
N THR A 278 -14.35 -9.17 -6.50
CA THR A 278 -14.91 -9.02 -7.84
C THR A 278 -14.41 -7.75 -8.53
N ALA A 279 -14.31 -7.82 -9.85
CA ALA A 279 -14.00 -6.70 -10.75
C ALA A 279 -14.67 -6.93 -12.11
N ALA A 280 -14.81 -5.88 -12.92
CA ALA A 280 -15.41 -5.97 -14.25
C ALA A 280 -14.63 -5.16 -15.29
N TRP A 281 -14.74 -5.60 -16.55
CA TRP A 281 -14.25 -4.90 -17.73
C TRP A 281 -15.38 -4.82 -18.75
N LYS A 282 -15.77 -3.60 -19.11
CA LYS A 282 -16.74 -3.32 -20.19
C LYS A 282 -16.01 -2.70 -21.38
N TYR A 283 -16.26 -3.25 -22.57
CA TYR A 283 -15.65 -2.77 -23.81
C TYR A 283 -16.05 -1.32 -24.09
N MET A 284 -15.08 -0.44 -24.33
CA MET A 284 -15.27 0.98 -24.68
C MET A 284 -16.20 1.77 -23.72
N HIS A 285 -16.24 1.40 -22.44
CA HIS A 285 -17.06 2.11 -21.46
C HIS A 285 -16.50 3.51 -21.17
N GLU A 286 -17.35 4.52 -21.32
CA GLU A 286 -17.12 5.89 -20.87
C GLU A 286 -18.21 6.30 -19.86
N PRO A 287 -17.86 7.02 -18.78
CA PRO A 287 -18.87 7.54 -17.85
C PRO A 287 -19.80 8.54 -18.55
N THR A 288 -21.03 8.66 -18.07
CA THR A 288 -22.00 9.63 -18.61
C THR A 288 -21.51 11.05 -18.34
N LYS A 289 -21.66 11.96 -19.31
CA LYS A 289 -21.28 13.38 -19.14
C LYS A 289 -22.05 14.04 -18.00
N GLY A 290 -21.34 14.80 -17.17
CA GLY A 290 -21.85 15.47 -15.98
C GLY A 290 -22.10 14.55 -14.77
N SER A 291 -21.79 13.25 -14.89
CA SER A 291 -22.03 12.29 -13.82
C SER A 291 -20.96 12.34 -12.72
N PRO A 292 -21.26 11.90 -11.48
CA PRO A 292 -20.25 11.72 -10.44
C PRO A 292 -19.08 10.80 -10.84
N GLU A 293 -19.33 9.84 -11.73
CA GLU A 293 -18.33 8.93 -12.30
C GLU A 293 -17.33 9.68 -13.20
N GLU A 294 -17.82 10.60 -14.04
CA GLU A 294 -16.98 11.47 -14.87
C GLU A 294 -16.12 12.39 -13.99
N GLN A 295 -16.71 13.00 -12.97
CA GLN A 295 -15.99 13.88 -12.02
C GLN A 295 -14.80 13.18 -11.35
N LEU A 296 -14.96 11.89 -11.01
CA LEU A 296 -13.83 11.11 -10.50
C LEU A 296 -12.75 10.96 -11.60
N VAL A 297 -13.13 10.51 -12.79
CA VAL A 297 -12.17 10.27 -13.89
C VAL A 297 -11.38 11.52 -14.26
N GLU A 298 -12.01 12.70 -14.28
CA GLU A 298 -11.32 13.97 -14.54
C GLU A 298 -10.17 14.23 -13.56
N VAL A 299 -10.42 13.98 -12.27
CA VAL A 299 -9.40 14.11 -11.22
C VAL A 299 -8.32 13.03 -11.33
N LEU A 300 -8.68 11.82 -11.75
CA LEU A 300 -7.70 10.75 -11.94
C LEU A 300 -6.80 11.02 -13.16
N GLN A 301 -7.33 11.62 -14.23
CA GLN A 301 -6.55 12.02 -15.40
C GLN A 301 -5.68 13.26 -15.12
N LYS A 302 -6.05 14.08 -14.15
CA LYS A 302 -5.33 15.28 -13.74
C LYS A 302 -5.28 15.36 -12.21
N PRO A 303 -4.36 14.59 -11.56
CA PRO A 303 -4.17 14.66 -10.13
C PRO A 303 -4.01 16.10 -9.69
N LYS A 304 -4.68 16.46 -8.58
CA LYS A 304 -4.68 17.81 -8.04
C LYS A 304 -4.24 17.79 -6.59
N ASP A 305 -4.02 18.97 -6.04
CA ASP A 305 -3.71 19.13 -4.62
C ASP A 305 -5.01 19.23 -3.83
N TRP A 306 -5.17 18.36 -2.84
CA TRP A 306 -6.36 18.32 -1.98
C TRP A 306 -6.26 19.30 -0.82
N ILE A 307 -5.04 19.64 -0.42
CA ILE A 307 -4.68 20.58 0.64
C ILE A 307 -3.48 21.40 0.16
N PRO A 308 -3.20 22.57 0.76
CA PRO A 308 -1.97 23.31 0.48
C PRO A 308 -0.72 22.43 0.64
N LEU A 309 0.20 22.52 -0.32
CA LEU A 309 1.46 21.77 -0.30
C LEU A 309 2.55 22.41 0.56
N GLU A 310 2.31 23.64 1.04
CA GLU A 310 3.23 24.41 1.89
C GLU A 310 2.90 24.27 3.38
#